data_AF-B7PJN4-F1
#
_entry.id   AF-B7PJN4-F1
#
_cell.length_a   1.000
_cell.length_b   1.000
_cell.length_c   1.000
_cell.angle_alpha   90.00
_cell.angle_beta   90.00
_cell.angle_gamma   90.00
#
_symmetry.space_group_name_H-M   'P 1'
#
loop_
_entity.id
_entity.type
_entity.pdbx_description
1 polymer ?
#
loop_
_entity_poly.entity_id
_entity_poly.type
_entity_poly.pdbx_seq_one_letter_code
_entity_poly.pdbx_strand_id
1 'polypeptide(L)'
;MFPMKHVSTCFISNFRSEPVNLKEAKRRAMDLCNNMTLTQLAGSIKKAEGLHLRVFFSAKTHKDACPFRAIVTERGTWQCHVVAYLQRHLSGLNLTDPFLVRNSEAVVESLISERYSNHGVFSVDVEDL
;
A
#
# COMPACT_ATOMS: atom_id res chain seq x y z
N MET A 1 1.99 -29.22 -6.36
CA MET A 1 1.69 -29.05 -4.91
C MET A 1 2.76 -28.13 -4.35
N PHE A 2 2.53 -26.81 -4.42
CA PHE A 2 3.51 -25.79 -4.04
C PHE A 2 3.54 -25.60 -2.51
N PRO A 3 4.72 -25.35 -1.90
CA PRO A 3 4.85 -25.24 -0.46
C PRO A 3 4.38 -23.86 0.01
N MET A 4 3.09 -23.74 0.30
CA MET A 4 2.44 -22.58 0.94
C MET A 4 2.95 -22.27 2.38
N LYS A 5 4.07 -22.87 2.81
CA LYS A 5 4.56 -22.81 4.20
C LYS A 5 5.60 -21.72 4.47
N HIS A 6 6.34 -21.25 3.45
CA HIS A 6 7.44 -20.29 3.64
C HIS A 6 7.02 -18.82 3.62
N VAL A 7 5.93 -18.48 2.92
CA VAL A 7 5.42 -17.10 2.84
C VAL A 7 4.85 -16.65 4.19
N SER A 8 4.13 -17.55 4.87
CA SER A 8 3.53 -17.29 6.18
C SER A 8 4.57 -17.00 7.27
N THR A 9 5.75 -17.62 7.22
CA THR A 9 6.80 -17.42 8.24
C THR A 9 7.49 -16.07 8.13
N CYS A 10 7.69 -15.53 6.92
CA CYS A 10 8.38 -14.25 6.71
C CYS A 10 7.53 -13.04 7.12
N PHE A 11 6.20 -13.16 6.96
CA PHE A 11 5.27 -12.11 7.39
C PHE A 11 5.21 -12.02 8.93
N ILE A 12 5.19 -13.16 9.61
CA ILE A 12 5.11 -13.22 11.08
C ILE A 12 6.43 -12.78 11.74
N SER A 13 7.59 -13.05 11.13
CA SER A 13 8.89 -12.67 11.72
C SER A 13 9.18 -11.17 11.62
N ASN A 14 8.67 -10.50 10.57
CA ASN A 14 8.96 -9.09 10.31
C ASN A 14 7.85 -8.13 10.75
N PHE A 15 6.60 -8.59 10.81
CA PHE A 15 5.47 -7.76 11.17
C PHE A 15 4.84 -8.23 12.48
N ARG A 16 5.01 -7.43 13.53
CA ARG A 16 4.24 -7.62 14.76
C ARG A 16 2.79 -7.25 14.49
N SER A 17 1.89 -8.21 14.71
CA SER A 17 0.46 -7.91 14.85
C SER A 17 0.27 -7.16 16.16
N GLU A 18 0.15 -5.85 16.07
CA GLU A 18 -0.26 -5.03 17.20
C GLU A 18 -1.77 -4.86 17.15
N PRO A 19 -2.51 -5.13 18.24
CA PRO A 19 -3.94 -4.89 18.28
C PRO A 19 -4.19 -3.38 18.23
N VAL A 20 -4.36 -2.85 17.03
CA VAL A 20 -4.66 -1.43 16.83
C VAL A 20 -6.13 -1.18 17.13
N ASN A 21 -6.40 -0.38 18.16
CA ASN A 21 -7.75 0.15 18.38
C ASN A 21 -8.04 1.22 17.31
N LEU A 22 -8.83 0.85 16.30
CA LEU A 22 -9.11 1.70 15.14
C LEU A 22 -9.86 2.99 15.50
N LYS A 23 -10.71 2.97 16.53
CA LYS A 23 -11.42 4.17 17.02
C LYS A 23 -10.42 5.14 17.65
N GLU A 24 -9.49 4.59 18.43
CA GLU A 24 -8.41 5.36 19.03
C GLU A 24 -7.47 5.94 17.98
N ALA A 25 -7.11 5.17 16.95
CA ALA A 25 -6.30 5.66 15.84
C ALA A 25 -6.99 6.82 15.10
N LYS A 26 -8.29 6.70 14.82
CA LYS A 26 -9.10 7.79 14.24
C LYS A 26 -9.10 9.02 15.15
N ARG A 27 -9.28 8.84 16.46
CA ARG A 27 -9.25 9.93 17.44
C ARG A 27 -7.91 10.67 17.42
N ARG A 28 -6.80 9.93 17.52
CA ARG A 28 -5.45 10.50 17.46
C ARG A 28 -5.19 11.26 16.16
N ALA A 29 -5.66 10.73 15.04
CA ALA A 29 -5.56 11.42 13.75
C ALA A 29 -6.34 12.75 13.74
N MET A 30 -7.55 12.79 14.31
CA MET A 30 -8.31 14.03 14.46
C MET A 30 -7.59 15.02 15.38
N ASP A 31 -7.09 14.55 16.53
CA ASP A 31 -6.39 15.39 17.51
C ASP A 31 -5.13 16.00 16.89
N LEU A 32 -4.36 15.21 16.16
CA LEU A 32 -3.19 15.68 15.40
C LEU A 32 -3.59 16.77 14.39
N CYS A 33 -4.66 16.55 13.62
CA CYS A 33 -5.15 17.54 12.67
C CYS A 33 -5.59 18.84 13.38
N ASN A 34 -6.28 18.74 14.51
CA ASN A 34 -6.69 19.90 15.30
C ASN A 34 -5.49 20.67 15.86
N ASN A 35 -4.47 19.97 16.37
CA ASN A 35 -3.24 20.58 16.87
C ASN A 35 -2.48 21.32 15.77
N MET A 36 -2.55 20.84 14.53
CA MET A 36 -1.98 21.51 13.35
C MET A 36 -2.94 22.53 12.72
N THR A 37 -4.06 22.85 13.37
CA THR A 37 -5.08 23.80 12.88
C THR A 37 -5.71 23.39 11.53
N LEU A 38 -5.66 22.09 11.18
CA LEU A 38 -6.28 21.50 9.98
C LEU A 38 -7.77 21.18 10.23
N THR A 39 -8.54 22.20 10.62
CA THR A 39 -9.93 22.06 11.09
C THR A 39 -10.86 21.44 10.04
N GLN A 40 -10.67 21.76 8.76
CA GLN A 40 -11.44 21.15 7.67
C GLN A 40 -11.15 19.66 7.52
N LEU A 41 -9.87 19.27 7.60
CA LEU A 41 -9.46 17.87 7.51
C LEU A 41 -9.98 17.07 8.71
N ALA A 42 -9.85 17.62 9.93
CA ALA A 42 -10.41 17.03 11.14
C ALA A 42 -11.94 16.85 11.02
N GLY A 43 -12.65 17.82 10.44
CA GLY A 43 -14.08 17.74 10.15
C GLY A 43 -14.43 16.59 9.20
N SER A 44 -13.67 16.40 8.12
CA SER A 44 -13.84 15.29 7.17
C SER A 44 -13.56 13.94 7.81
N ILE A 45 -12.47 13.81 8.58
CA ILE A 45 -12.13 12.62 9.36
C ILE A 45 -13.28 12.27 10.32
N LYS A 46 -13.81 13.26 11.05
CA LYS A 46 -14.92 13.04 11.99
C LYS A 46 -16.14 12.44 11.31
N LYS A 47 -16.55 13.00 10.16
CA LYS A 47 -17.72 12.57 9.38
C LYS A 47 -17.57 11.20 8.71
N ALA A 48 -16.35 10.72 8.49
CA ALA A 48 -16.13 9.41 7.86
C ALA A 48 -16.66 8.26 8.74
N GLU A 49 -17.49 7.40 8.16
CA GLU A 49 -18.12 6.26 8.87
C GLU A 49 -17.19 5.04 8.94
N GLY A 50 -16.31 4.88 7.95
CA GLY A 50 -15.37 3.78 7.87
C GLY A 50 -14.17 3.95 8.80
N LEU A 51 -13.89 2.92 9.61
CA LEU A 51 -12.73 2.88 10.51
C LEU A 51 -11.50 2.19 9.89
N HIS A 52 -11.72 1.30 8.92
CA HIS A 52 -10.71 0.48 8.28
C HIS A 52 -11.08 0.20 6.83
N LEU A 53 -10.08 -0.25 6.07
CA LEU A 53 -10.25 -0.71 4.70
C LEU A 53 -11.26 -1.84 4.64
N ARG A 54 -12.15 -1.79 3.64
CA ARG A 54 -13.13 -2.85 3.40
C ARG A 54 -12.61 -3.76 2.30
N VAL A 55 -12.66 -5.06 2.55
CA VAL A 55 -12.41 -6.07 1.51
C VAL A 55 -13.75 -6.54 0.97
N PHE A 56 -13.89 -6.55 -0.35
CA PHE A 56 -15.00 -7.21 -1.04
C PHE A 56 -14.48 -8.04 -2.19
N PHE A 57 -15.23 -9.04 -2.61
CA PHE A 57 -14.81 -9.96 -3.67
C PHE A 57 -15.61 -9.69 -4.93
N SER A 58 -14.93 -9.73 -6.07
CA SER A 58 -15.55 -9.65 -7.39
C SER A 58 -15.03 -10.78 -8.25
N ALA A 59 -15.93 -11.46 -8.96
CA ALA A 59 -15.55 -12.56 -9.83
C ALA A 59 -15.02 -12.02 -11.17
N LYS A 60 -13.87 -12.53 -11.63
CA LYS A 60 -13.32 -12.18 -12.95
C LYS A 60 -14.07 -12.97 -14.02
N THR A 61 -15.17 -12.40 -14.53
CA THR A 61 -16.04 -13.03 -15.53
C THR A 61 -15.39 -13.26 -16.90
N HIS A 62 -14.22 -12.67 -17.15
CA HIS A 62 -13.46 -12.82 -18.40
C HIS A 62 -12.42 -13.96 -18.35
N LYS A 63 -12.31 -14.71 -17.24
CA LYS A 63 -11.40 -15.86 -17.11
C LYS A 63 -12.19 -17.13 -16.86
N ASP A 64 -11.73 -18.23 -17.45
CA ASP A 64 -12.25 -19.56 -17.16
C ASP A 64 -12.13 -19.85 -15.65
N ALA A 65 -13.09 -20.61 -15.12
CA ALA A 65 -13.31 -20.84 -13.69
C ALA A 65 -13.73 -19.61 -12.85
N CYS A 66 -13.90 -18.43 -13.46
CA CYS A 66 -14.45 -17.21 -12.83
C CYS A 66 -13.82 -16.90 -11.44
N PRO A 67 -12.48 -16.77 -11.36
CA PRO A 67 -11.79 -16.66 -10.08
C PRO A 67 -12.21 -15.40 -9.32
N PHE A 68 -12.37 -15.53 -8.01
CA PHE A 68 -12.62 -14.39 -7.13
C PHE A 68 -11.36 -13.52 -7.02
N ARG A 69 -11.54 -12.21 -7.19
CA ARG A 69 -10.54 -11.19 -6.90
C ARG A 69 -10.93 -10.48 -5.62
N ALA A 70 -10.04 -10.46 -4.63
CA ALA A 70 -10.16 -9.55 -3.50
C ALA A 70 -9.93 -8.11 -3.98
N ILE A 71 -10.84 -7.22 -3.62
CA ILE A 71 -10.75 -5.79 -3.85
C ILE A 71 -10.76 -5.11 -2.49
N VAL A 72 -9.69 -4.37 -2.22
CA VAL A 72 -9.56 -3.55 -1.01
C VAL A 72 -9.98 -2.13 -1.37
N THR A 73 -10.88 -1.55 -0.60
CA THR A 73 -11.30 -0.16 -0.78
C THR A 73 -11.18 0.63 0.52
N GLU A 74 -10.68 1.85 0.38
CA GLU A 74 -10.65 2.87 1.43
C GLU A 74 -11.87 3.80 1.37
N ARG A 75 -12.84 3.54 0.47
CA ARG A 75 -13.98 4.44 0.26
C ARG A 75 -14.80 4.59 1.55
N GLY A 76 -15.04 5.84 1.94
CA GLY A 76 -15.79 6.18 3.15
C GLY A 76 -15.00 6.02 4.46
N THR A 77 -13.71 5.67 4.37
CA THR A 77 -12.84 5.58 5.55
C THR A 77 -12.22 6.94 5.88
N TRP A 78 -11.80 7.14 7.13
CA TRP A 78 -11.14 8.38 7.51
C TRP A 78 -9.73 8.51 6.91
N GLN A 79 -9.07 7.38 6.63
CA GLN A 79 -7.75 7.31 6.03
C GLN A 79 -7.72 7.97 4.64
N CYS A 80 -8.77 7.82 3.84
CA CYS A 80 -8.80 8.38 2.49
C CYS A 80 -8.70 9.92 2.50
N HIS A 81 -9.27 10.58 3.52
CA HIS A 81 -9.17 12.04 3.67
C HIS A 81 -7.75 12.48 4.01
N VAL A 82 -7.06 11.72 4.88
CA VAL A 82 -5.66 11.99 5.25
C VAL A 82 -4.74 11.75 4.05
N VAL A 83 -4.93 10.63 3.33
CA VAL A 83 -4.15 10.28 2.13
C VAL A 83 -4.34 11.35 1.06
N ALA A 84 -5.57 11.76 0.76
CA ALA A 84 -5.83 12.78 -0.25
C ALA A 84 -5.20 14.14 0.12
N TYR A 85 -5.26 14.53 1.41
CA TYR A 85 -4.58 15.72 1.90
C TYR A 85 -3.06 15.63 1.69
N LEU A 86 -2.44 14.52 2.12
CA LEU A 86 -1.00 14.31 1.96
C LEU A 86 -0.60 14.28 0.49
N GLN A 87 -1.31 13.53 -0.35
CA GLN A 87 -1.04 13.46 -1.79
C GLN A 87 -1.08 14.83 -2.45
N ARG A 88 -2.02 15.70 -2.09
CA ARG A 88 -2.08 17.07 -2.62
C ARG A 88 -0.82 17.87 -2.32
N HIS A 89 -0.24 17.69 -1.14
CA HIS A 89 0.97 18.40 -0.74
C HIS A 89 2.24 17.73 -1.28
N LEU A 90 2.27 16.39 -1.31
CA LEU A 90 3.39 15.61 -1.81
C LEU A 90 3.50 15.63 -3.34
N SER A 91 2.38 15.77 -4.08
CA SER A 91 2.39 15.81 -5.54
C SER A 91 3.08 17.05 -6.11
N GLY A 92 3.17 18.13 -5.33
CA GLY A 92 3.93 19.33 -5.69
C GLY A 92 5.44 19.21 -5.43
N LEU A 93 5.89 18.15 -4.75
CA LEU A 93 7.30 17.93 -4.50
C LEU A 93 7.94 17.23 -5.71
N ASN A 94 8.89 17.92 -6.34
CA ASN A 94 9.80 17.29 -7.30
C ASN A 94 10.84 16.48 -6.52
N LEU A 95 10.45 15.29 -6.08
CA LEU A 95 11.37 14.34 -5.47
C LEU A 95 12.23 13.74 -6.59
N THR A 96 13.51 14.12 -6.60
CA THR A 96 14.53 13.36 -7.32
C THR A 96 14.87 12.16 -6.44
N ASP A 97 14.16 11.06 -6.64
CA ASP A 97 14.48 9.80 -5.96
C ASP A 97 15.50 9.03 -6.83
N PRO A 98 16.77 8.95 -6.39
CA PRO A 98 17.81 8.25 -7.14
C PRO A 98 17.60 6.73 -7.18
N PHE A 99 16.66 6.21 -6.38
CA PHE A 99 16.28 4.80 -6.34
C PHE A 99 14.91 4.54 -6.98
N LEU A 100 14.24 5.57 -7.53
CA LEU A 100 12.96 5.40 -8.22
C LEU A 100 13.19 4.70 -9.55
N VAL A 101 12.94 3.41 -9.53
CA VAL A 101 12.86 2.56 -10.72
C VAL A 101 11.45 2.72 -11.32
N ARG A 102 11.36 3.36 -12.49
CA ARG A 102 10.08 3.59 -13.17
C ARG A 102 9.45 2.30 -13.72
N ASN A 103 10.28 1.38 -14.16
CA ASN A 103 9.88 0.06 -14.65
C ASN A 103 11.07 -0.91 -14.51
N SER A 104 10.80 -2.20 -14.69
CA SER A 104 11.85 -3.24 -14.65
C SER A 104 12.95 -3.03 -15.69
N GLU A 105 12.63 -2.47 -16.85
CA GLU A 105 13.59 -2.18 -17.92
C GLU A 105 14.70 -1.24 -17.45
N ALA A 106 14.38 -0.20 -16.67
CA ALA A 106 15.36 0.74 -16.12
C ALA A 106 16.39 0.04 -15.21
N VAL A 107 15.99 -1.04 -14.51
CA VAL A 107 16.90 -1.86 -13.71
C VAL A 107 17.77 -2.73 -14.61
N VAL A 108 17.18 -3.31 -15.65
CA VAL A 108 17.92 -4.14 -16.61
C VAL A 108 19.00 -3.31 -17.31
N GLU A 109 18.66 -2.09 -17.74
CA GLU A 109 19.61 -1.16 -18.35
C GLU A 109 20.73 -0.72 -17.39
N SER A 110 20.42 -0.44 -16.13
CA SER A 110 21.45 -0.10 -15.13
C SER A 110 22.38 -1.28 -14.85
N LEU A 111 21.83 -2.50 -14.72
CA LEU A 111 22.60 -3.71 -14.49
C LEU A 111 23.52 -4.06 -15.69
N ILE A 112 23.06 -3.81 -16.91
CA ILE A 112 23.85 -4.02 -18.13
C ILE A 112 24.95 -2.95 -18.26
N SER A 113 24.62 -1.69 -18.01
CA SER A 113 25.54 -0.56 -18.21
C SER A 113 26.68 -0.51 -17.18
N GLU A 114 26.44 -0.92 -15.94
CA GLU A 114 27.44 -0.90 -14.85
C GLU A 114 28.43 -2.08 -14.88
N ARG A 115 28.41 -2.92 -15.93
CA ARG A 115 29.32 -4.07 -16.11
C ARG A 115 29.41 -4.95 -14.86
N TYR A 116 28.27 -5.33 -14.27
CA TYR A 116 28.19 -6.41 -13.28
C TYR A 116 28.47 -7.76 -13.95
N SER A 117 29.69 -7.94 -14.45
CA SER A 117 30.12 -9.05 -15.29
C SER A 117 30.25 -10.37 -14.54
N ASN A 118 30.12 -10.37 -13.20
CA ASN A 118 30.31 -11.53 -12.34
C ASN A 118 29.16 -11.78 -11.34
N HIS A 119 27.96 -11.22 -11.57
CA HIS A 119 26.83 -11.43 -10.66
C HIS A 119 25.68 -12.14 -11.38
N GLY A 120 25.26 -13.29 -10.82
CA GLY A 120 24.07 -13.99 -11.27
C GLY A 120 22.84 -13.18 -10.90
N VAL A 121 22.17 -12.60 -11.89
CA VAL A 121 20.89 -11.92 -11.71
C VAL A 121 19.78 -12.94 -11.95
N PHE A 122 18.78 -12.99 -11.06
CA PHE A 122 17.55 -13.74 -11.27
C PHE A 122 16.35 -12.85 -10.92
N SER A 123 15.30 -12.91 -11.73
CA SER A 123 14.00 -12.34 -11.38
C SER A 123 13.12 -13.44 -10.79
N VAL A 124 12.25 -13.06 -9.85
CA VAL A 124 11.21 -13.94 -9.31
C VAL A 124 9.88 -13.30 -9.62
N ASP A 125 9.14 -13.90 -10.54
CA ASP A 125 7.74 -13.55 -10.75
C ASP A 125 6.90 -14.21 -9.66
N VAL A 126 6.21 -13.37 -8.89
CA VAL A 126 5.22 -13.85 -7.92
C VAL A 126 3.89 -13.94 -8.66
N GLU A 127 3.62 -15.10 -9.24
CA GLU A 127 2.30 -15.43 -9.75
C GLU A 127 1.39 -15.83 -8.58
N ASP A 128 0.22 -15.19 -8.52
CA ASP A 128 -0.87 -15.35 -7.55
C ASP A 128 -0.62 -14.81 -6.11
N LEU A 129 -1.16 -13.61 -5.88
CA LEU A 129 -1.47 -13.05 -4.56
C LEU A 129 -2.98 -13.08 -4.29
#